data_AF-A0A4R7VVS7-F1
#
_entry.id   AF-A0A4R7VVS7-F1
#
_cell.length_a   1.000
_cell.length_b   1.000
_cell.length_c   1.000
_cell.angle_alpha   90.00
_cell.angle_beta   90.00
_cell.angle_gamma   90.00
#
_symmetry.space_group_name_H-M   'P 1'
#
loop_
_entity.id
_entity.type
_entity.pdbx_description
1 polymer ?
#
loop_
_entity_poly.entity_id
_entity_poly.type
_entity_poly.pdbx_seq_one_letter_code
_entity_poly.pdbx_strand_id
1 'polypeptide(L)'
;MTDQFYVQLEQLDEIATKWLPGIAGSIAEANAQLKEATGWISRAFDTEGESMHDERPWNAEQPYQFYLFYRPGNECYYATDFMRQIFDDNYENVTLAAQAVKEIANRYRQADGQG
;
A
#
# COMPACT_ATOMS: atom_id res chain seq x y z
N MET A 1 -11.76 -26.65 29.32
CA MET A 1 -11.31 -25.23 29.31
C MET A 1 -10.00 -25.09 28.54
N THR A 2 -9.03 -25.97 28.76
CA THR A 2 -7.75 -26.05 28.02
C THR A 2 -7.92 -26.21 26.51
N ASP A 3 -8.77 -27.13 26.02
CA ASP A 3 -8.97 -27.34 24.57
C ASP A 3 -9.48 -26.10 23.81
N GLN A 4 -10.35 -25.30 24.43
CA GLN A 4 -10.88 -24.09 23.82
C GLN A 4 -9.82 -22.98 23.70
N PHE A 5 -8.87 -22.95 24.64
CA PHE A 5 -7.75 -22.02 24.62
C PHE A 5 -6.70 -22.40 23.55
N TYR A 6 -6.42 -23.70 23.38
CA TYR A 6 -5.56 -24.19 22.29
C TYR A 6 -6.11 -23.84 20.91
N VAL A 7 -7.41 -24.05 20.67
CA VAL A 7 -8.06 -23.68 19.40
C VAL A 7 -7.95 -22.17 19.13
N GLN A 8 -8.03 -21.34 20.17
CA GLN A 8 -7.86 -19.89 20.02
C GLN A 8 -6.41 -19.49 19.69
N LEU A 9 -5.40 -20.19 20.24
CA LEU A 9 -4.00 -19.93 19.90
C LEU A 9 -3.65 -20.37 18.47
N GLU A 10 -4.13 -21.53 18.03
CA GLU A 10 -3.98 -21.98 16.65
C GLU A 10 -4.63 -21.00 15.65
N GLN A 11 -5.78 -20.44 16.00
CA GLN A 11 -6.43 -19.40 15.20
C GLN A 11 -5.61 -18.11 15.14
N LEU A 12 -5.01 -17.67 16.25
CA LEU A 12 -4.12 -16.51 16.27
C LEU A 12 -2.88 -16.75 15.40
N ASP A 13 -2.32 -17.96 15.43
CA ASP A 13 -1.22 -18.33 14.53
C ASP A 13 -1.63 -18.32 13.07
N GLU A 14 -2.79 -18.87 12.73
CA GLU A 14 -3.26 -18.87 11.35
C GLU A 14 -3.46 -17.44 10.85
N ILE A 15 -4.05 -16.57 11.67
CA ILE A 15 -4.22 -15.14 11.36
C ILE A 15 -2.86 -14.47 11.13
N ALA A 16 -1.90 -14.68 12.03
CA ALA A 16 -0.59 -14.04 11.98
C ALA A 16 0.32 -14.56 10.86
N THR A 17 0.22 -15.84 10.51
CA THR A 17 1.17 -16.49 9.58
C THR A 17 0.64 -16.63 8.16
N LYS A 18 -0.68 -16.61 7.98
CA LYS A 18 -1.31 -16.88 6.68
C LYS A 18 -2.22 -15.75 6.24
N TRP A 19 -3.16 -15.32 7.08
CA TRP A 19 -4.20 -14.37 6.64
C TRP A 19 -3.68 -12.94 6.51
N LEU A 20 -3.08 -12.38 7.57
CA LEU A 20 -2.56 -11.02 7.54
C LEU A 20 -1.38 -10.87 6.54
N PRO A 21 -0.42 -11.81 6.46
CA PRO A 21 0.59 -11.79 5.41
C PRO A 21 0.00 -11.89 4.00
N GLY A 22 -1.06 -12.69 3.81
CA GLY A 22 -1.78 -12.78 2.54
C GLY A 22 -2.43 -11.46 2.13
N ILE A 23 -3.09 -10.79 3.08
CA ILE A 23 -3.69 -9.46 2.87
C ILE A 23 -2.60 -8.43 2.53
N ALA A 24 -1.50 -8.40 3.28
CA ALA A 24 -0.36 -7.52 3.00
C ALA A 24 0.19 -7.78 1.58
N GLY A 25 0.32 -9.05 1.17
CA GLY A 25 0.71 -9.42 -0.19
C GLY A 25 -0.23 -8.84 -1.26
N SER A 26 -1.55 -8.97 -1.08
CA SER A 26 -2.53 -8.41 -2.02
C SER A 26 -2.49 -6.88 -2.08
N ILE A 27 -2.25 -6.20 -0.95
CA ILE A 27 -2.09 -4.74 -0.89
C ILE A 27 -0.83 -4.32 -1.66
N ALA A 28 0.29 -5.02 -1.46
CA ALA A 28 1.54 -4.75 -2.17
C ALA A 28 1.40 -4.96 -3.69
N GLU A 29 0.69 -6.01 -4.12
CA GLU A 29 0.41 -6.26 -5.53
C GLU A 29 -0.47 -5.14 -6.14
N ALA A 30 -1.53 -4.73 -5.45
CA ALA A 30 -2.36 -3.62 -5.88
C ALA A 30 -1.57 -2.31 -6.00
N ASN A 31 -0.66 -2.04 -5.06
CA ASN A 31 0.21 -0.86 -5.13
C ASN A 31 1.17 -0.93 -6.34
N ALA A 32 1.71 -2.10 -6.65
CA ALA A 32 2.56 -2.29 -7.83
C ALA A 32 1.82 -1.99 -9.14
N GLN A 33 0.55 -2.42 -9.25
CA GLN A 33 -0.30 -2.10 -10.40
C GLN A 33 -0.60 -0.60 -10.50
N LEU A 34 -0.86 0.07 -9.37
CA LEU A 34 -1.05 1.52 -9.33
C LEU A 34 0.22 2.29 -9.72
N LYS A 35 1.39 1.81 -9.32
CA LYS A 35 2.68 2.38 -9.74
C LYS A 35 2.86 2.30 -11.26
N GLU A 36 2.50 1.17 -11.87
CA GLU A 36 2.53 1.03 -13.33
C GLU A 36 1.55 2.00 -14.01
N ALA A 37 0.31 2.07 -13.50
CA ALA A 37 -0.71 3.01 -14.01
C ALA A 37 -0.25 4.47 -13.92
N THR A 38 0.40 4.85 -12.81
CA THR A 38 1.00 6.19 -12.64
C THR A 38 2.03 6.46 -13.74
N GLY A 39 2.89 5.49 -14.05
CA GLY A 39 3.87 5.61 -15.13
C GLY A 39 3.23 5.77 -16.51
N TRP A 40 2.08 5.17 -16.77
CA TRP A 40 1.30 5.42 -17.99
C TRP A 40 0.71 6.83 -18.03
N ILE A 41 0.16 7.31 -16.91
CA ILE A 41 -0.37 8.69 -16.79
C ILE A 41 0.73 9.71 -17.10
N SER A 42 1.91 9.57 -16.48
CA SER A 42 3.01 10.50 -16.71
C SER A 42 3.49 10.51 -18.16
N ARG A 43 3.55 9.35 -18.81
CA ARG A 43 3.91 9.25 -20.25
C ARG A 43 2.84 9.82 -21.18
N ALA A 44 1.57 9.65 -20.85
CA ALA A 44 0.46 10.07 -21.70
C ALA A 44 0.19 11.57 -21.63
N PHE A 45 0.41 12.18 -20.45
CA PHE A 45 -0.01 13.55 -20.18
C PHE A 45 1.12 14.53 -19.85
N ASP A 46 2.38 14.08 -19.84
CA ASP A 46 3.54 14.96 -19.59
C ASP A 46 3.42 15.68 -18.24
N THR A 47 3.19 14.89 -17.18
CA THR A 47 2.89 15.38 -15.81
C THR A 47 4.14 15.68 -14.98
N GLU A 48 4.03 16.59 -14.00
CA GLU A 48 5.09 17.01 -13.04
C GLU A 48 5.55 15.93 -12.02
N GLY A 49 5.42 14.63 -12.33
CA GLY A 49 5.98 13.58 -11.48
C GLY A 49 7.51 13.58 -11.46
N GLU A 50 8.15 12.76 -10.61
CA GLU A 50 9.63 12.62 -10.52
C GLU A 50 10.36 12.51 -11.88
N SER A 51 9.67 12.12 -12.95
CA SER A 51 10.19 12.10 -14.32
C SER A 51 10.37 13.48 -14.98
N MET A 52 9.93 14.59 -14.37
CA MET A 52 9.95 15.93 -14.96
C MET A 52 10.52 17.00 -14.02
N HIS A 53 11.83 16.91 -13.75
CA HIS A 53 12.65 18.09 -13.43
C HIS A 53 12.89 18.94 -14.71
N ASP A 54 11.87 19.14 -15.55
CA ASP A 54 12.04 19.87 -16.80
C ASP A 54 11.74 21.36 -16.55
N GLU A 55 12.79 22.18 -16.57
CA GLU A 55 12.79 23.63 -16.34
C GLU A 55 12.09 24.43 -17.47
N ARG A 56 11.14 23.84 -18.20
CA ARG A 56 10.51 24.50 -19.34
C ARG A 56 9.42 25.45 -18.84
N PRO A 57 9.60 26.78 -18.98
CA PRO A 57 8.60 27.73 -18.53
C PRO A 57 7.31 27.52 -19.33
N TRP A 58 6.19 27.53 -18.60
CA TRP A 58 4.83 27.55 -19.14
C TRP A 58 4.73 28.46 -20.37
N ASN A 59 4.36 27.89 -21.53
CA ASN A 59 4.08 28.68 -22.73
C ASN A 59 2.62 29.17 -22.68
N ALA A 60 2.45 30.44 -22.29
CA ALA A 60 1.16 31.14 -22.26
C ALA A 60 0.44 31.19 -23.62
N GLU A 61 1.15 30.91 -24.72
CA GLU A 61 0.62 30.90 -26.09
C GLU A 61 -0.17 29.62 -26.41
N GLN A 62 -0.12 28.57 -25.57
CA GLN A 62 -0.82 27.30 -25.80
C GLN A 62 -1.69 26.84 -24.62
N PRO A 63 -2.69 27.65 -24.20
CA PRO A 63 -3.57 27.32 -23.08
C PRO A 63 -4.37 26.02 -23.31
N TYR A 64 -4.65 25.67 -24.57
CA TYR A 64 -5.44 24.47 -24.90
C TYR A 64 -4.74 23.16 -24.52
N GLN A 65 -3.43 23.05 -24.77
CA GLN A 65 -2.64 21.88 -24.39
C GLN A 65 -2.55 21.72 -22.87
N PHE A 66 -2.44 22.84 -22.17
CA PHE A 66 -2.42 22.87 -20.70
C PHE A 66 -3.74 22.36 -20.10
N TYR A 67 -4.90 22.86 -20.55
CA TYR A 67 -6.19 22.46 -19.97
C TYR A 67 -6.65 21.05 -20.37
N LEU A 68 -6.28 20.57 -21.56
CA LEU A 68 -6.73 19.25 -22.01
C LEU A 68 -5.86 18.09 -21.56
N PHE A 69 -4.55 18.30 -21.43
CA PHE A 69 -3.62 17.19 -21.21
C PHE A 69 -2.88 17.35 -19.88
N TYR A 70 -2.23 18.51 -19.68
CA TYR A 70 -1.39 18.73 -18.52
C TYR A 70 -2.16 18.71 -17.19
N ARG A 71 -3.23 19.51 -17.09
CA ARG A 71 -4.01 19.61 -15.84
C ARG A 71 -4.72 18.31 -15.47
N PRO A 72 -5.48 17.65 -16.36
CA PRO A 72 -6.08 16.35 -16.04
C PRO A 72 -5.03 15.29 -15.73
N GLY A 73 -3.90 15.29 -16.44
CA GLY A 73 -2.78 14.40 -16.17
C GLY A 73 -2.23 14.56 -14.75
N ASN A 74 -1.94 15.80 -14.34
CA ASN A 74 -1.45 16.08 -13.00
C ASN A 74 -2.48 15.75 -11.91
N GLU A 75 -3.77 16.03 -12.14
CA GLU A 75 -4.84 15.64 -11.21
C GLU A 75 -4.90 14.11 -11.03
N CYS A 76 -4.80 13.35 -12.13
CA CYS A 76 -4.72 11.88 -12.07
C CYS A 76 -3.42 11.39 -11.41
N TYR A 77 -2.28 12.02 -11.68
CA TYR A 77 -1.00 11.69 -11.07
C TYR A 77 -1.07 11.82 -9.54
N TYR A 78 -1.46 12.99 -9.02
CA TYR A 78 -1.52 13.23 -7.58
C TYR A 78 -2.57 12.36 -6.89
N ALA A 79 -3.72 12.11 -7.53
CA ALA A 79 -4.71 11.18 -6.99
C ALA A 79 -4.14 9.76 -6.88
N THR A 80 -3.42 9.30 -7.91
CA THR A 80 -2.81 7.97 -7.90
C THR A 80 -1.68 7.89 -6.87
N ASP A 81 -0.84 8.93 -6.77
CA ASP A 81 0.24 9.01 -5.79
C ASP A 81 -0.28 8.97 -4.35
N PHE A 82 -1.33 9.73 -4.04
CA PHE A 82 -2.01 9.68 -2.75
C PHE A 82 -2.55 8.28 -2.43
N MET A 83 -3.19 7.63 -3.41
CA MET A 83 -3.65 6.25 -3.23
C MET A 83 -2.48 5.32 -2.93
N ARG A 84 -1.37 5.42 -3.67
CA ARG A 84 -0.18 4.60 -3.43
C ARG A 84 0.36 4.74 -2.01
N GLN A 85 0.42 5.97 -1.49
CA GLN A 85 0.80 6.20 -0.10
C GLN A 85 -0.16 5.51 0.89
N ILE A 86 -1.47 5.57 0.65
CA ILE A 86 -2.45 4.82 1.46
C ILE A 86 -2.21 3.30 1.38
N PHE A 87 -1.86 2.76 0.21
CA PHE A 87 -1.55 1.33 0.08
C PHE A 87 -0.28 0.96 0.86
N ASP A 88 0.76 1.78 0.80
CA ASP A 88 2.00 1.57 1.57
C ASP A 88 1.73 1.62 3.09
N ASP A 89 1.00 2.63 3.57
CA ASP A 89 0.63 2.75 4.98
C ASP A 89 -0.20 1.55 5.45
N ASN A 90 -1.16 1.09 4.64
CA ASN A 90 -1.97 -0.09 4.97
C ASN A 90 -1.15 -1.38 4.96
N TYR A 91 -0.22 -1.52 4.03
CA TYR A 91 0.70 -2.66 3.98
C TYR A 91 1.53 -2.74 5.27
N GLU A 92 2.10 -1.61 5.70
CA GLU A 92 2.87 -1.53 6.95
C GLU A 92 2.00 -1.86 8.17
N ASN A 93 0.80 -1.27 8.25
CA ASN A 93 -0.14 -1.52 9.34
C ASN A 93 -0.55 -3.00 9.45
N VAL A 94 -0.85 -3.65 8.33
CA VAL A 94 -1.21 -5.08 8.32
C VAL A 94 -0.01 -5.95 8.71
N THR A 95 1.19 -5.59 8.26
CA THR A 95 2.42 -6.29 8.63
C THR A 95 2.71 -6.17 10.13
N LEU A 96 2.56 -4.98 10.70
CA LEU A 96 2.69 -4.75 12.15
C LEU A 96 1.62 -5.51 12.93
N ALA A 97 0.38 -5.54 12.44
CA ALA A 97 -0.69 -6.33 13.07
C ALA A 97 -0.34 -7.83 13.08
N ALA A 98 0.21 -8.37 11.99
CA ALA A 98 0.66 -9.76 11.94
C ALA A 98 1.74 -10.07 12.99
N GLN A 99 2.73 -9.17 13.12
CA GLN A 99 3.78 -9.29 14.14
C GLN A 99 3.21 -9.22 15.56
N ALA A 100 2.29 -8.29 15.81
CA ALA A 100 1.65 -8.13 17.12
C ALA A 100 0.83 -9.37 17.51
N VAL A 101 0.01 -9.92 16.59
CA VAL A 101 -0.77 -11.14 16.84
C VAL A 101 0.15 -12.32 17.14
N LYS A 102 1.24 -12.47 16.38
CA LYS A 102 2.25 -13.52 16.63
C LYS A 102 2.88 -13.39 18.02
N GLU A 103 3.22 -12.18 18.43
CA GLU A 103 3.80 -11.92 19.76
C GLU A 103 2.80 -12.20 20.88
N ILE A 104 1.52 -11.85 20.69
CA ILE A 104 0.45 -12.17 21.64
C ILE A 104 0.32 -13.69 21.80
N ALA A 105 0.27 -14.44 20.69
CA ALA A 105 0.22 -15.90 20.71
C ALA A 105 1.45 -16.50 21.44
N ASN A 106 2.65 -15.98 21.18
CA ASN A 106 3.88 -16.42 21.85
C ASN A 106 3.82 -16.20 23.37
N ARG A 107 3.38 -15.01 23.83
CA ARG A 107 3.27 -14.70 25.26
C ARG A 107 2.27 -15.59 25.97
N TYR A 108 1.15 -15.92 25.31
CA TYR A 108 0.19 -16.87 25.86
C TYR A 108 0.78 -18.28 26.00
N ARG A 109 1.55 -18.78 25.01
CA ARG A 109 2.23 -20.07 25.14
C ARG A 109 3.24 -20.10 26.28
N GLN A 110 4.01 -19.02 26.45
CA GLN A 110 4.96 -18.90 27.56
C GLN A 110 4.25 -18.89 28.92
N ALA A 111 3.11 -18.19 29.03
CA ALA A 111 2.30 -18.18 30.24
C ALA A 111 1.70 -19.56 30.58
N ASP A 112 1.39 -20.37 29.56
CA ASP A 112 0.89 -21.74 29.70
C ASP A 112 2.00 -22.79 29.89
N GLY A 113 3.28 -22.37 29.94
CA GLY A 113 4.41 -23.26 30.16
C GLY A 113 4.84 -24.08 28.93
N GLN A 114 4.41 -23.68 27.73
CA GLN A 114 4.74 -24.34 26.45
C GLN A 114 5.93 -23.71 25.72
N GLY A 115 6.93 -23.24 26.47
CA GLY A 115 8.14 -22.58 25.94
C GLY A 115 9.12 -23.53 25.28
#